data_AF-A0A519S360-F1
#
_entry.id   AF-A0A519S360-F1
#
_cell.length_a   1.000
_cell.length_b   1.000
_cell.length_c   1.000
_cell.angle_alpha   90.00
_cell.angle_beta   90.00
_cell.angle_gamma   90.00
#
_symmetry.space_group_name_H-M   'P 1'
#
loop_
_entity.id
_entity.type
_entity.pdbx_description
1 polymer ?
#
loop_
_entity_poly.entity_id
_entity_poly.type
_entity_poly.pdbx_seq_one_letter_code
_entity_poly.pdbx_strand_id
1 'polypeptide(L)'
;MKKQLLSVCALLGGLGLATPVLAQTPVFVQWPLKRNNADSTQVRLPATGLTVATPTFKKLVLSNGLAGTTTTAYAPYSSSGQAFATTATGTGGSTNTAGGPRRAFFEQFAITNSGTAALRVDSLIFAAATTNSANGRVALSYSTTGFTTDSIDFVGGKGPTGVLPATANGTFGAATTTQAAVAPAVLPQFVAGAASSLSTFRMAFVSGGTGRTIAAGATLTVRLYFRVGSDTEGRYFVLRNVTLKSTQVALGTRASVVSTSLGVYPNPATDQLTIPHASASREAQVLVYNATGAKVATQVAQPGTTETNVSLDALANGLYLVEYNDGGQRSTARIIKK
;
A
#
# COMPACT_ATOMS: atom_id res chain seq x y z
N MET A 1 47.11 -62.99 17.57
CA MET A 1 46.30 -62.05 18.39
C MET A 1 46.12 -60.77 17.58
N LYS A 2 44.88 -60.47 17.18
CA LYS A 2 44.51 -59.52 16.13
C LYS A 2 44.48 -58.08 16.67
N LYS A 3 45.15 -57.15 15.98
CA LYS A 3 45.07 -55.70 16.22
C LYS A 3 43.72 -55.18 15.70
N GLN A 4 42.89 -54.61 16.58
CA GLN A 4 41.66 -53.93 16.20
C GLN A 4 41.96 -52.48 15.78
N LEU A 5 41.50 -52.11 14.58
CA LEU A 5 41.38 -50.74 14.12
C LEU A 5 40.25 -50.05 14.91
N LEU A 6 40.54 -48.91 15.55
CA LEU A 6 39.52 -47.96 15.96
C LEU A 6 39.27 -46.98 14.81
N SER A 7 38.01 -46.97 14.34
CA SER A 7 37.49 -46.05 13.34
C SER A 7 37.19 -44.69 13.99
N VAL A 8 37.79 -43.62 13.47
CA VAL A 8 37.50 -42.24 13.88
C VAL A 8 36.19 -41.82 13.22
N CYS A 9 35.12 -41.71 14.02
CA CYS A 9 33.84 -41.19 13.58
C CYS A 9 33.91 -39.65 13.56
N ALA A 10 33.77 -39.06 12.36
CA ALA A 10 33.74 -37.62 12.17
C ALA A 10 32.42 -37.03 12.71
N LEU A 11 32.51 -36.19 13.74
CA LEU A 11 31.43 -35.28 14.12
C LEU A 11 31.38 -34.12 13.10
N LEU A 12 30.56 -34.26 12.05
CA LEU A 12 30.04 -33.09 11.34
C LEU A 12 28.89 -32.52 12.15
N GLY A 13 29.16 -31.45 12.89
CA GLY A 13 28.15 -30.63 13.52
C GLY A 13 27.21 -30.04 12.47
N GLY A 14 25.94 -30.45 12.54
CA GLY A 14 24.87 -29.87 11.75
C GLY A 14 24.66 -28.40 12.12
N LEU A 15 25.22 -27.50 11.30
CA LEU A 15 24.66 -26.16 11.14
C LEU A 15 23.31 -26.34 10.45
N GLY A 16 22.27 -26.52 11.25
CA GLY A 16 20.90 -26.38 10.78
C GLY A 16 20.78 -24.99 10.19
N LEU A 17 20.71 -24.92 8.85
CA LEU A 17 20.26 -23.73 8.17
C LEU A 17 18.87 -23.44 8.74
N ALA A 18 18.79 -22.44 9.63
CA ALA A 18 17.53 -21.85 10.00
C ALA A 18 16.81 -21.55 8.68
N THR A 19 15.67 -22.18 8.47
CA THR A 19 14.82 -21.87 7.34
C THR A 19 14.66 -20.35 7.33
N PRO A 20 14.95 -19.66 6.21
CA PRO A 20 14.73 -18.23 6.16
C PRO A 20 13.28 -18.01 6.54
N VAL A 21 13.05 -17.27 7.62
CA VAL A 21 11.75 -16.66 7.92
C VAL A 21 11.28 -16.09 6.60
N LEU A 22 10.21 -16.65 6.03
CA LEU A 22 9.65 -16.15 4.78
C LEU A 22 9.39 -14.67 4.99
N ALA A 23 10.22 -13.85 4.33
CA ALA A 23 10.11 -12.41 4.39
C ALA A 23 8.64 -12.06 4.13
N GLN A 24 8.05 -11.29 5.03
CA GLN A 24 6.69 -10.80 4.90
C GLN A 24 6.50 -10.33 3.46
N THR A 25 5.58 -10.97 2.73
CA THR A 25 5.33 -10.70 1.32
C THR A 25 5.21 -9.19 1.13
N PRO A 26 6.12 -8.53 0.40
CA PRO A 26 6.16 -7.08 0.34
C PRO A 26 4.82 -6.56 -0.17
N VAL A 27 4.35 -5.44 0.39
CA VAL A 27 3.21 -4.72 -0.19
C VAL A 27 3.59 -4.35 -1.61
N PHE A 28 2.79 -4.78 -2.59
CA PHE A 28 3.04 -4.46 -4.00
C PHE A 28 2.51 -3.06 -4.31
N VAL A 29 1.29 -2.76 -3.84
CA VAL A 29 0.66 -1.43 -3.77
C VAL A 29 -0.46 -1.46 -2.74
N GLN A 30 -0.80 -0.35 -2.08
CA GLN A 30 -1.89 -0.26 -1.09
C GLN A 30 -2.62 1.07 -1.02
N TRP A 31 -3.88 1.19 -1.47
CA TRP A 31 -4.74 2.36 -1.24
C TRP A 31 -5.29 2.44 0.19
N PRO A 32 -4.79 3.36 1.05
CA PRO A 32 -5.24 3.43 2.44
C PRO A 32 -6.67 3.97 2.54
N LEU A 33 -7.01 4.94 1.69
CA LEU A 33 -8.32 5.60 1.60
C LEU A 33 -8.76 6.27 2.91
N LYS A 34 -7.81 6.80 3.68
CA LYS A 34 -8.09 7.44 5.00
C LYS A 34 -8.14 8.97 4.97
N ARG A 35 -7.53 9.59 3.97
CA ARG A 35 -7.45 11.06 3.82
C ARG A 35 -8.00 11.52 2.49
N ASN A 36 -7.73 10.77 1.43
CA ASN A 36 -8.20 11.00 0.07
C ASN A 36 -8.07 9.68 -0.75
N ASN A 37 -8.50 9.72 -2.01
CA ASN A 37 -8.25 8.65 -2.99
C ASN A 37 -6.89 8.78 -3.69
N ALA A 38 -6.16 9.87 -3.48
CA ALA A 38 -4.85 10.05 -4.09
C ALA A 38 -3.86 8.98 -3.58
N ASP A 39 -3.03 8.49 -4.49
CA ASP A 39 -1.86 7.73 -4.09
C ASP A 39 -0.76 8.69 -3.62
N SER A 40 -0.14 8.39 -2.48
CA SER A 40 1.05 9.08 -2.00
C SER A 40 2.17 8.06 -1.98
N THR A 41 3.19 8.30 -2.80
CA THR A 41 4.45 7.54 -2.82
C THR A 41 5.19 7.58 -1.48
N GLN A 42 4.88 8.53 -0.60
CA GLN A 42 5.38 8.55 0.78
C GLN A 42 4.65 7.56 1.72
N VAL A 43 3.43 7.15 1.38
CA VAL A 43 2.59 6.26 2.21
C VAL A 43 2.72 4.79 1.80
N ARG A 44 3.30 4.48 0.63
CA ARG A 44 3.58 3.11 0.18
C ARG A 44 4.93 3.05 -0.53
N LEU A 45 5.60 1.91 -0.45
CA LEU A 45 6.71 1.55 -1.33
C LEU A 45 6.13 0.80 -2.54
N PRO A 46 5.64 1.44 -3.63
CA PRO A 46 5.28 0.70 -4.83
C PRO A 46 6.50 -0.09 -5.29
N ALA A 47 6.31 -1.36 -5.66
CA ALA A 47 7.41 -2.13 -6.23
C ALA A 47 7.99 -1.37 -7.44
N THR A 48 9.32 -1.39 -7.60
CA THR A 48 10.01 -0.75 -8.72
C THR A 48 9.39 -1.19 -10.05
N GLY A 49 9.13 -0.24 -10.96
CA GLY A 49 8.51 -0.53 -12.26
C GLY A 49 6.98 -0.65 -12.22
N LEU A 50 6.31 -0.06 -11.23
CA LEU A 50 4.86 0.10 -11.21
C LEU A 50 4.44 1.56 -11.29
N THR A 51 3.44 1.82 -12.12
CA THR A 51 2.64 3.04 -12.09
C THR A 51 1.26 2.70 -11.53
N VAL A 52 0.78 3.54 -10.61
CA VAL A 52 -0.48 3.32 -9.90
C VAL A 52 -1.49 4.39 -10.29
N ALA A 53 -2.69 4.00 -10.68
CA ALA A 53 -3.76 4.94 -10.98
C ALA A 53 -4.49 5.40 -9.70
N THR A 54 -5.02 6.63 -9.74
CA THR A 54 -5.98 7.09 -8.74
C THR A 54 -7.28 6.30 -8.88
N PRO A 55 -7.86 5.75 -7.79
CA PRO A 55 -9.12 5.03 -7.85
C PRO A 55 -10.27 5.92 -8.35
N THR A 56 -11.16 5.33 -9.14
CA THR A 56 -12.28 6.04 -9.75
C THR A 56 -13.60 5.36 -9.47
N PHE A 57 -14.65 6.16 -9.31
CA PHE A 57 -16.01 5.66 -9.18
C PHE A 57 -16.74 5.62 -10.52
N LYS A 58 -17.62 4.63 -10.66
CA LYS A 58 -18.70 4.62 -11.65
C LYS A 58 -20.04 4.53 -10.94
N LYS A 59 -20.87 5.57 -11.10
CA LYS A 59 -22.19 5.71 -10.45
C LYS A 59 -22.17 5.60 -8.91
N LEU A 60 -21.00 5.82 -8.32
CA LEU A 60 -20.80 5.98 -6.90
C LEU A 60 -20.26 7.38 -6.66
N VAL A 61 -20.53 7.91 -5.48
CA VAL A 61 -20.07 9.23 -5.04
C VAL A 61 -19.64 9.14 -3.58
N LEU A 62 -18.71 10.01 -3.22
CA LEU A 62 -18.32 10.19 -1.83
C LEU A 62 -19.49 10.68 -0.98
N SER A 63 -19.45 10.34 0.30
CA SER A 63 -20.31 11.00 1.29
C SER A 63 -20.09 12.51 1.29
N ASN A 64 -21.16 13.29 1.47
CA ASN A 64 -21.06 14.73 1.66
C ASN A 64 -20.60 15.15 3.07
N GLY A 65 -20.43 14.19 4.00
CA GLY A 65 -20.01 14.49 5.37
C GLY A 65 -21.11 15.07 6.25
N LEU A 66 -22.35 15.14 5.78
CA LEU A 66 -23.47 15.69 6.52
C LEU A 66 -24.24 14.57 7.23
N ALA A 67 -24.88 14.91 8.34
CA ALA A 67 -25.85 14.03 8.97
C ALA A 67 -27.13 13.98 8.12
N GLY A 68 -27.73 12.79 8.02
CA GLY A 68 -29.03 12.62 7.42
C GLY A 68 -30.16 12.91 8.42
N THR A 69 -31.40 12.76 7.96
CA THR A 69 -32.61 12.91 8.80
C THR A 69 -32.68 11.93 9.96
N THR A 70 -32.11 10.74 9.78
CA THR A 70 -32.16 9.62 10.74
C THR A 70 -30.80 8.99 11.00
N THR A 71 -29.71 9.58 10.51
CA THR A 71 -28.38 8.98 10.56
C THR A 71 -27.28 9.98 10.88
N THR A 72 -26.24 9.50 11.57
CA THR A 72 -25.05 10.28 11.91
C THR A 72 -24.26 10.69 10.67
N ALA A 73 -23.52 11.79 10.77
CA ALA A 73 -22.60 12.22 9.72
C ALA A 73 -21.49 11.20 9.46
N TYR A 74 -21.20 10.92 8.20
CA TYR A 74 -20.06 10.12 7.77
C TYR A 74 -19.17 10.96 6.88
N ALA A 75 -17.98 11.33 7.35
CA ALA A 75 -17.01 12.07 6.53
C ALA A 75 -16.62 11.26 5.25
N PRO A 76 -16.36 11.92 4.11
CA PRO A 76 -15.93 11.25 2.88
C PRO A 76 -14.68 10.40 3.08
N TYR A 77 -13.76 10.86 3.94
CA TYR A 77 -12.57 10.14 4.37
C TYR A 77 -12.37 10.29 5.88
N SER A 78 -11.96 9.21 6.54
CA SER A 78 -11.68 9.18 7.97
C SER A 78 -10.64 8.10 8.32
N SER A 79 -10.31 7.98 9.61
CA SER A 79 -9.50 6.86 10.11
C SER A 79 -10.12 5.47 9.81
N SER A 80 -11.45 5.42 9.64
CA SER A 80 -12.20 4.23 9.29
C SER A 80 -12.15 3.90 7.79
N GLY A 81 -11.70 4.83 6.95
CA GLY A 81 -11.65 4.68 5.49
C GLY A 81 -12.50 5.72 4.76
N GLN A 82 -12.74 5.43 3.49
CA GLN A 82 -13.56 6.22 2.59
C GLN A 82 -15.01 5.79 2.72
N ALA A 83 -15.91 6.76 2.88
CA ALA A 83 -17.35 6.54 2.89
C ALA A 83 -17.96 6.96 1.55
N PHE A 84 -18.70 6.05 0.91
CA PHE A 84 -19.31 6.30 -0.39
C PHE A 84 -20.60 5.49 -0.56
N ALA A 85 -21.42 5.93 -1.51
CA ALA A 85 -22.68 5.27 -1.88
C ALA A 85 -23.07 5.69 -3.30
N THR A 86 -24.29 5.38 -3.73
CA THR A 86 -24.86 5.82 -5.00
C THR A 86 -25.26 7.29 -5.00
N THR A 87 -25.51 7.87 -3.83
CA THR A 87 -25.74 9.31 -3.62
C THR A 87 -24.89 9.80 -2.45
N ALA A 88 -24.68 11.12 -2.35
CA ALA A 88 -23.82 11.68 -1.32
C ALA A 88 -24.41 11.59 0.10
N THR A 89 -25.73 11.40 0.22
CA THR A 89 -26.45 11.19 1.49
C THR A 89 -26.57 9.72 1.90
N GLY A 90 -25.98 8.80 1.12
CA GLY A 90 -26.02 7.37 1.44
C GLY A 90 -27.37 6.72 1.12
N THR A 91 -28.10 7.24 0.13
CA THR A 91 -29.34 6.64 -0.42
C THR A 91 -29.07 5.94 -1.75
N GLY A 92 -29.97 5.03 -2.17
CA GLY A 92 -29.92 4.36 -3.48
C GLY A 92 -29.07 3.08 -3.53
N GLY A 93 -28.62 2.60 -2.37
CA GLY A 93 -27.78 1.42 -2.27
C GLY A 93 -28.51 0.10 -2.62
N SER A 94 -29.84 0.14 -2.73
CA SER A 94 -30.69 -0.94 -3.25
C SER A 94 -30.55 -1.03 -4.77
N THR A 95 -29.40 -1.50 -5.22
CA THR A 95 -29.27 -1.98 -6.60
C THR A 95 -29.98 -3.34 -6.67
N ASN A 96 -31.32 -3.32 -6.68
CA ASN A 96 -32.20 -4.49 -6.64
C ASN A 96 -32.07 -5.33 -7.92
N THR A 97 -31.05 -6.17 -7.97
CA THR A 97 -31.07 -7.39 -8.78
C THR A 97 -31.15 -8.55 -7.81
N ALA A 98 -32.07 -9.49 -8.05
CA ALA A 98 -32.07 -10.75 -7.32
C ALA A 98 -30.67 -11.37 -7.46
N GLY A 99 -29.99 -11.61 -6.33
CA GLY A 99 -28.71 -12.33 -6.29
C GLY A 99 -27.44 -11.50 -6.05
N GLY A 100 -27.35 -10.18 -6.31
CA GLY A 100 -26.09 -9.46 -6.04
C GLY A 100 -25.92 -8.03 -6.55
N PRO A 101 -24.70 -7.46 -6.43
CA PRO A 101 -24.37 -6.11 -6.91
C PRO A 101 -24.55 -5.94 -8.42
N ARG A 102 -24.88 -4.72 -8.86
CA ARG A 102 -24.95 -4.39 -10.29
C ARG A 102 -23.57 -3.98 -10.82
N ARG A 103 -23.17 -4.51 -11.97
CA ARG A 103 -21.87 -4.21 -12.62
C ARG A 103 -21.68 -2.76 -13.07
N ALA A 104 -22.70 -1.92 -12.98
CA ALA A 104 -22.61 -0.49 -13.30
C ALA A 104 -22.16 0.40 -12.13
N PHE A 105 -22.08 -0.17 -10.92
CA PHE A 105 -21.78 0.53 -9.67
C PHE A 105 -20.51 -0.04 -9.07
N PHE A 106 -19.40 0.66 -9.25
CA PHE A 106 -18.11 0.15 -8.79
C PHE A 106 -17.11 1.24 -8.45
N GLU A 107 -16.15 0.87 -7.62
CA GLU A 107 -14.86 1.54 -7.52
C GLU A 107 -13.82 0.72 -8.27
N GLN A 108 -12.99 1.41 -9.04
CA GLN A 108 -11.97 0.81 -9.90
C GLN A 108 -10.58 1.19 -9.42
N PHE A 109 -9.69 0.19 -9.38
CA PHE A 109 -8.27 0.31 -9.07
C PHE A 109 -7.48 -0.20 -10.27
N ALA A 110 -6.36 0.45 -10.60
CA ALA A 110 -5.52 0.00 -11.68
C ALA A 110 -4.04 0.18 -11.37
N ILE A 111 -3.24 -0.77 -11.84
CA ILE A 111 -1.79 -0.70 -11.86
C ILE A 111 -1.29 -1.03 -13.26
N THR A 112 -0.24 -0.33 -13.68
CA THR A 112 0.45 -0.56 -14.94
C THR A 112 1.87 -0.98 -14.63
N ASN A 113 2.32 -2.07 -15.26
CA ASN A 113 3.72 -2.45 -15.22
C ASN A 113 4.52 -1.48 -16.12
N SER A 114 5.20 -0.52 -15.52
CA SER A 114 6.07 0.44 -16.21
C SER A 114 7.52 -0.05 -16.32
N GLY A 115 7.82 -1.24 -15.78
CA GLY A 115 9.11 -1.90 -15.94
C GLY A 115 9.25 -2.64 -17.27
N THR A 116 10.43 -3.23 -17.48
CA THR A 116 10.76 -4.02 -18.68
C THR A 116 10.50 -5.52 -18.50
N ALA A 117 10.41 -6.00 -17.27
CA ALA A 117 10.15 -7.40 -16.93
C ALA A 117 8.69 -7.60 -16.53
N ALA A 118 8.16 -8.81 -16.72
CA ALA A 118 6.83 -9.16 -16.26
C ALA A 118 6.76 -9.17 -14.72
N LEU A 119 5.67 -8.62 -14.19
CA LEU A 119 5.38 -8.61 -12.76
C LEU A 119 4.27 -9.59 -12.44
N ARG A 120 4.25 -10.12 -11.21
CA ARG A 120 3.21 -11.04 -10.72
C ARG A 120 2.44 -10.40 -9.58
N VAL A 121 1.12 -10.63 -9.54
CA VAL A 121 0.23 -10.22 -8.45
C VAL A 121 -0.54 -11.43 -7.95
N ASP A 122 -0.51 -11.70 -6.65
CA ASP A 122 -1.08 -12.92 -6.08
C ASP A 122 -2.45 -12.72 -5.46
N SER A 123 -2.60 -11.63 -4.71
CA SER A 123 -3.83 -11.40 -3.96
C SER A 123 -4.19 -9.93 -3.84
N LEU A 124 -5.49 -9.72 -3.74
CA LEU A 124 -6.12 -8.47 -3.34
C LEU A 124 -6.59 -8.60 -1.89
N ILE A 125 -6.25 -7.63 -1.06
CA ILE A 125 -6.67 -7.54 0.34
C ILE A 125 -7.37 -6.21 0.52
N PHE A 126 -8.50 -6.17 1.19
CA PHE A 126 -9.18 -4.92 1.51
C PHE A 126 -9.99 -5.07 2.78
N ALA A 127 -10.29 -3.95 3.44
CA ALA A 127 -11.20 -3.93 4.58
C ALA A 127 -12.45 -3.15 4.22
N ALA A 128 -13.62 -3.76 4.43
CA ALA A 128 -14.90 -3.15 4.05
C ALA A 128 -16.02 -3.43 5.06
N ALA A 129 -17.02 -2.55 5.07
CA ALA A 129 -18.25 -2.66 5.85
C ALA A 129 -19.38 -1.82 5.23
N THR A 130 -20.60 -1.97 5.76
CA THR A 130 -21.77 -1.15 5.38
C THR A 130 -22.38 -0.48 6.60
N THR A 131 -22.57 0.83 6.57
CA THR A 131 -23.16 1.57 7.70
C THR A 131 -24.64 1.27 7.84
N ASN A 132 -25.10 1.14 9.10
CA ASN A 132 -26.51 1.04 9.46
C ASN A 132 -27.32 -0.10 8.77
N SER A 133 -26.64 -1.09 8.19
CA SER A 133 -27.27 -2.25 7.56
C SER A 133 -26.34 -3.45 7.55
N ALA A 134 -26.86 -4.63 7.91
CA ALA A 134 -26.18 -5.92 7.78
C ALA A 134 -26.35 -6.55 6.37
N ASN A 135 -27.10 -5.89 5.48
CA ASN A 135 -27.37 -6.38 4.12
C ASN A 135 -26.36 -5.90 3.08
N GLY A 136 -25.19 -5.43 3.53
CA GLY A 136 -24.06 -5.07 2.69
C GLY A 136 -23.48 -6.27 1.96
N ARG A 137 -23.18 -6.11 0.67
CA ARG A 137 -22.60 -7.13 -0.20
C ARG A 137 -21.54 -6.53 -1.11
N VAL A 138 -20.48 -7.30 -1.38
CA VAL A 138 -19.44 -6.93 -2.35
C VAL A 138 -19.15 -8.09 -3.31
N ALA A 139 -19.08 -7.79 -4.60
CA ALA A 139 -18.57 -8.69 -5.62
C ALA A 139 -17.33 -8.05 -6.24
N LEU A 140 -16.44 -8.86 -6.81
CA LEU A 140 -15.17 -8.41 -7.35
C LEU A 140 -14.89 -9.09 -8.68
N SER A 141 -14.28 -8.33 -9.58
CA SER A 141 -13.68 -8.89 -10.79
C SER A 141 -12.43 -8.11 -11.17
N TYR A 142 -11.61 -8.71 -12.00
CA TYR A 142 -10.43 -8.08 -12.56
C TYR A 142 -10.35 -8.30 -14.06
N SER A 143 -9.48 -7.52 -14.69
CA SER A 143 -9.32 -7.50 -16.14
C SER A 143 -7.90 -7.10 -16.52
N THR A 144 -7.41 -7.70 -17.60
CA THR A 144 -6.17 -7.34 -18.28
C THR A 144 -6.40 -6.51 -19.55
N THR A 145 -7.65 -6.30 -19.94
CA THR A 145 -8.04 -5.51 -21.14
C THR A 145 -8.84 -4.24 -20.79
N GLY A 146 -8.90 -3.87 -19.52
CA GLY A 146 -9.71 -2.73 -19.05
C GLY A 146 -11.22 -2.97 -19.12
N PHE A 147 -11.65 -4.23 -19.04
CA PHE A 147 -13.04 -4.71 -19.18
C PHE A 147 -13.65 -4.49 -20.56
N THR A 148 -12.81 -4.53 -21.61
CA THR A 148 -13.28 -4.47 -23.00
C THR A 148 -13.67 -5.85 -23.52
N THR A 149 -12.84 -6.86 -23.26
CA THR A 149 -13.07 -8.25 -23.71
C THR A 149 -13.00 -9.29 -22.60
N ASP A 150 -12.51 -8.93 -21.40
CA ASP A 150 -12.43 -9.83 -20.25
C ASP A 150 -13.09 -9.24 -18.98
N SER A 151 -13.68 -10.13 -18.19
CA SER A 151 -14.15 -9.85 -16.83
C SER A 151 -13.98 -11.12 -16.02
N ILE A 152 -12.86 -11.23 -15.32
CA ILE A 152 -12.45 -12.46 -14.67
C ILE A 152 -12.79 -12.39 -13.18
N ASP A 153 -13.41 -13.44 -12.68
CA ASP A 153 -13.71 -13.56 -11.25
C ASP A 153 -12.46 -13.98 -10.47
N PHE A 154 -12.35 -13.52 -9.22
CA PHE A 154 -11.32 -13.99 -8.29
C PHE A 154 -11.58 -15.45 -7.90
N VAL A 155 -10.52 -16.17 -7.56
CA VAL A 155 -10.61 -17.59 -7.18
C VAL A 155 -10.25 -17.76 -5.72
N GLY A 156 -11.21 -18.23 -4.93
CA GLY A 156 -11.03 -18.38 -3.49
C GLY A 156 -11.00 -17.03 -2.76
N GLY A 157 -11.52 -17.05 -1.55
CA GLY A 157 -11.57 -15.85 -0.71
C GLY A 157 -11.52 -16.23 0.75
N LYS A 158 -10.85 -15.41 1.56
CA LYS A 158 -10.94 -15.47 3.02
C LYS A 158 -11.55 -14.18 3.53
N GLY A 159 -12.55 -14.30 4.38
CA GLY A 159 -13.15 -13.21 5.12
C GLY A 159 -12.79 -13.28 6.61
N PRO A 160 -13.55 -12.58 7.47
CA PRO A 160 -13.33 -12.51 8.91
C PRO A 160 -13.35 -13.86 9.62
N THR A 161 -14.17 -14.78 9.14
CA THR A 161 -14.43 -16.09 9.77
C THR A 161 -13.66 -17.23 9.09
N GLY A 162 -12.71 -16.92 8.21
CA GLY A 162 -11.93 -17.91 7.46
C GLY A 162 -12.30 -17.96 5.98
N VAL A 163 -12.30 -19.14 5.39
CA VAL A 163 -12.61 -19.32 3.97
C VAL A 163 -14.07 -18.93 3.70
N LEU A 164 -14.28 -18.09 2.68
CA LEU A 164 -15.62 -17.70 2.29
C LEU A 164 -16.36 -18.90 1.66
N PRO A 165 -17.63 -19.13 2.02
CA PRO A 165 -18.41 -20.21 1.44
C PRO A 165 -18.66 -19.94 -0.04
N ALA A 166 -18.87 -20.99 -0.84
CA ALA A 166 -19.09 -20.88 -2.28
C ALA A 166 -20.29 -19.97 -2.65
N THR A 167 -21.27 -19.83 -1.75
CA THR A 167 -22.45 -18.99 -1.91
C THR A 167 -22.23 -17.51 -1.57
N ALA A 168 -21.08 -17.14 -1.00
CA ALA A 168 -20.74 -15.77 -0.61
C ALA A 168 -19.22 -15.51 -0.68
N ASN A 169 -18.60 -15.90 -1.79
CA ASN A 169 -17.15 -15.83 -2.00
C ASN A 169 -16.68 -14.56 -2.72
N GLY A 170 -17.58 -13.62 -3.02
CA GLY A 170 -17.25 -12.36 -3.67
C GLY A 170 -17.21 -12.42 -5.19
N THR A 171 -17.70 -13.48 -5.83
CA THR A 171 -17.72 -13.60 -7.29
C THR A 171 -19.10 -13.31 -7.88
N PHE A 172 -19.17 -13.10 -9.20
CA PHE A 172 -20.43 -13.08 -9.93
C PHE A 172 -20.93 -14.48 -10.33
N GLY A 173 -20.08 -15.50 -10.10
CA GLY A 173 -20.35 -16.92 -10.32
C GLY A 173 -20.55 -17.28 -11.79
N ALA A 174 -20.62 -18.59 -12.05
CA ALA A 174 -21.05 -19.13 -13.34
C ALA A 174 -22.58 -19.21 -13.33
N ALA A 175 -23.26 -18.52 -14.25
CA ALA A 175 -24.72 -18.58 -14.34
C ALA A 175 -25.19 -20.04 -14.46
N THR A 176 -26.00 -20.51 -13.52
CA THR A 176 -26.76 -21.75 -13.71
C THR A 176 -28.11 -21.40 -14.33
N THR A 177 -28.73 -22.36 -15.00
CA THR A 177 -29.88 -22.17 -15.91
C THR A 177 -31.16 -21.62 -15.25
N THR A 178 -31.18 -21.38 -13.94
CA THR A 178 -32.36 -20.92 -13.20
C THR A 178 -32.12 -19.76 -12.24
N GLN A 179 -30.89 -19.26 -12.11
CA GLN A 179 -30.60 -17.99 -11.42
C GLN A 179 -29.22 -17.50 -11.85
N ALA A 180 -29.06 -16.20 -12.14
CA ALA A 180 -27.73 -15.62 -12.28
C ALA A 180 -27.02 -15.79 -10.93
N ALA A 181 -26.19 -16.84 -10.80
CA ALA A 181 -25.63 -17.30 -9.55
C ALA A 181 -24.51 -16.38 -9.07
N VAL A 182 -24.86 -15.15 -8.71
CA VAL A 182 -23.96 -14.18 -8.09
C VAL A 182 -23.76 -14.59 -6.63
N ALA A 183 -22.50 -14.72 -6.21
CA ALA A 183 -22.12 -15.16 -4.86
C ALA A 183 -21.35 -14.04 -4.14
N PRO A 184 -21.95 -12.86 -3.92
CA PRO A 184 -21.22 -11.73 -3.39
C PRO A 184 -20.87 -11.97 -1.92
N ALA A 185 -19.70 -11.52 -1.50
CA ALA A 185 -19.27 -11.61 -0.12
C ALA A 185 -20.14 -10.72 0.78
N VAL A 186 -20.44 -11.21 1.98
CA VAL A 186 -21.21 -10.48 2.98
C VAL A 186 -20.32 -9.45 3.67
N LEU A 187 -20.75 -8.19 3.66
CA LEU A 187 -20.10 -7.12 4.42
C LEU A 187 -20.70 -7.06 5.84
N PRO A 188 -19.88 -6.84 6.87
CA PRO A 188 -20.38 -6.57 8.22
C PRO A 188 -21.10 -5.22 8.26
N GLN A 189 -21.95 -5.05 9.27
CA GLN A 189 -22.46 -3.72 9.61
C GLN A 189 -21.37 -2.89 10.29
N PHE A 190 -21.19 -1.66 9.82
CA PHE A 190 -20.34 -0.67 10.44
C PHE A 190 -21.08 0.02 11.60
N VAL A 191 -20.46 0.03 12.78
CA VAL A 191 -20.93 0.70 13.99
C VAL A 191 -19.87 1.71 14.40
N ALA A 192 -20.21 3.00 14.38
CA ALA A 192 -19.26 4.06 14.74
C ALA A 192 -18.82 3.88 16.21
N GLY A 193 -17.51 4.00 16.47
CA GLY A 193 -16.93 3.87 17.81
C GLY A 193 -16.65 2.43 18.27
N ALA A 194 -17.05 1.40 17.52
CA ALA A 194 -16.66 0.03 17.81
C ALA A 194 -15.21 -0.24 17.36
N ALA A 195 -14.44 -0.98 18.19
CA ALA A 195 -13.01 -1.22 17.96
C ALA A 195 -12.67 -1.91 16.62
N SER A 196 -13.60 -2.70 16.05
CA SER A 196 -13.43 -3.28 14.71
C SER A 196 -14.76 -3.53 14.01
N SER A 197 -15.28 -2.49 13.36
CA SER A 197 -16.45 -2.59 12.48
C SER A 197 -16.16 -2.91 11.02
N LEU A 198 -14.87 -3.01 10.64
CA LEU A 198 -14.46 -3.40 9.30
C LEU A 198 -13.91 -4.82 9.26
N SER A 199 -14.31 -5.54 8.23
CA SER A 199 -13.88 -6.91 7.97
C SER A 199 -12.82 -6.94 6.88
N THR A 200 -11.74 -7.68 7.11
CA THR A 200 -10.68 -7.85 6.11
C THR A 200 -11.01 -9.04 5.21
N PHE A 201 -10.99 -8.79 3.91
CA PHE A 201 -11.16 -9.78 2.85
C PHE A 201 -9.83 -9.98 2.13
N ARG A 202 -9.57 -11.21 1.72
CA ARG A 202 -8.36 -11.63 0.99
C ARG A 202 -8.81 -12.49 -0.19
N MET A 203 -8.59 -12.00 -1.39
CA MET A 203 -9.01 -12.62 -2.65
C MET A 203 -7.77 -13.04 -3.43
N ALA A 204 -7.71 -14.29 -3.90
CA ALA A 204 -6.62 -14.72 -4.77
C ALA A 204 -7.02 -14.56 -6.24
N PHE A 205 -6.07 -14.14 -7.09
CA PHE A 205 -6.36 -13.94 -8.51
C PHE A 205 -6.53 -15.26 -9.26
N VAL A 206 -5.74 -16.28 -8.90
CA VAL A 206 -5.72 -17.59 -9.59
C VAL A 206 -5.67 -18.71 -8.55
N SER A 207 -6.31 -19.85 -8.85
CA SER A 207 -6.24 -21.06 -8.03
C SER A 207 -4.81 -21.54 -7.85
N GLY A 208 -4.54 -22.23 -6.74
CA GLY A 208 -3.21 -22.78 -6.45
C GLY A 208 -2.14 -21.74 -6.12
N GLY A 209 -2.49 -20.45 -6.02
CA GLY A 209 -1.58 -19.39 -5.57
C GLY A 209 -0.50 -19.03 -6.59
N THR A 210 -0.71 -19.33 -7.87
CA THR A 210 0.22 -18.99 -8.97
C THR A 210 0.20 -17.51 -9.32
N GLY A 211 -0.82 -16.77 -8.87
CA GLY A 211 -0.99 -15.35 -9.13
C GLY A 211 -1.25 -15.04 -10.60
N ARG A 212 -1.37 -13.75 -10.90
CA ARG A 212 -1.58 -13.21 -12.24
C ARG A 212 -0.34 -12.46 -12.70
N THR A 213 0.17 -12.83 -13.87
CA THR A 213 1.26 -12.10 -14.54
C THR A 213 0.72 -10.85 -15.26
N ILE A 214 1.47 -9.76 -15.16
CA ILE A 214 1.28 -8.48 -15.83
C ILE A 214 2.50 -8.24 -16.71
N ALA A 215 2.34 -8.36 -18.03
CA ALA A 215 3.40 -8.08 -18.98
C ALA A 215 3.89 -6.62 -18.90
N ALA A 216 5.10 -6.34 -19.37
CA ALA A 216 5.62 -4.97 -19.47
C ALA A 216 4.65 -4.10 -20.29
N GLY A 217 4.36 -2.89 -19.80
CA GLY A 217 3.38 -1.97 -20.38
C GLY A 217 1.91 -2.34 -20.14
N ALA A 218 1.61 -3.56 -19.67
CA ALA A 218 0.23 -3.99 -19.46
C ALA A 218 -0.36 -3.41 -18.17
N THR A 219 -1.69 -3.26 -18.18
CA THR A 219 -2.46 -2.75 -17.05
C THR A 219 -3.37 -3.83 -16.48
N LEU A 220 -3.28 -4.05 -15.17
CA LEU A 220 -4.25 -4.85 -14.42
C LEU A 220 -5.27 -3.89 -13.80
N THR A 221 -6.55 -4.14 -14.10
CA THR A 221 -7.67 -3.38 -13.55
C THR A 221 -8.49 -4.27 -12.63
N VAL A 222 -8.87 -3.77 -11.46
CA VAL A 222 -9.71 -4.43 -10.47
C VAL A 222 -10.94 -3.56 -10.22
N ARG A 223 -12.12 -4.18 -10.15
CA ARG A 223 -13.38 -3.50 -9.78
C ARG A 223 -14.01 -4.16 -8.57
N LEU A 224 -14.43 -3.33 -7.62
CA LEU A 224 -15.23 -3.73 -6.47
C LEU A 224 -16.65 -3.20 -6.67
N TYR A 225 -17.63 -4.09 -6.61
CA TYR A 225 -19.03 -3.81 -6.86
C TYR A 225 -19.81 -3.94 -5.57
N PHE A 226 -20.54 -2.90 -5.20
CA PHE A 226 -21.20 -2.82 -3.89
C PHE A 226 -22.72 -2.83 -4.02
N ARG A 227 -23.38 -3.40 -3.01
CA ARG A 227 -24.84 -3.39 -2.84
C ARG A 227 -25.18 -3.35 -1.37
N VAL A 228 -26.26 -2.65 -1.03
CA VAL A 228 -26.94 -2.79 0.26
C VAL A 228 -28.42 -3.00 -0.02
N GLY A 229 -29.06 -4.00 0.60
CA GLY A 229 -30.47 -4.31 0.36
C GLY A 229 -31.47 -3.29 0.94
N SER A 230 -31.19 -1.99 0.87
CA SER A 230 -31.97 -0.91 1.48
C SER A 230 -31.66 0.43 0.81
N ASP A 231 -32.68 1.29 0.67
CA ASP A 231 -32.56 2.67 0.17
C ASP A 231 -32.67 3.74 1.27
N THR A 232 -32.75 3.32 2.53
CA THR A 232 -32.76 4.24 3.66
C THR A 232 -31.51 5.13 3.63
N GLU A 233 -31.66 6.38 4.06
CA GLU A 233 -30.54 7.31 4.17
C GLU A 233 -29.43 6.80 5.11
N GLY A 234 -28.20 7.26 4.89
CA GLY A 234 -27.05 6.94 5.71
C GLY A 234 -26.56 5.50 5.59
N ARG A 235 -26.78 4.87 4.44
CA ARG A 235 -26.27 3.54 4.06
C ARG A 235 -25.07 3.72 3.12
N TYR A 236 -23.91 3.88 3.73
CA TYR A 236 -22.61 4.00 3.05
C TYR A 236 -21.87 2.67 3.07
N PHE A 237 -21.06 2.45 2.05
CA PHE A 237 -19.95 1.52 2.13
C PHE A 237 -18.75 2.24 2.72
N VAL A 238 -18.04 1.55 3.61
CA VAL A 238 -16.76 2.02 4.14
C VAL A 238 -15.68 1.10 3.61
N LEU A 239 -14.66 1.66 2.95
CA LEU A 239 -13.55 0.91 2.36
C LEU A 239 -12.20 1.49 2.81
N ARG A 240 -11.25 0.61 3.15
CA ARG A 240 -9.87 1.01 3.44
C ARG A 240 -8.87 -0.08 3.08
N ASN A 241 -7.61 0.32 2.97
CA ASN A 241 -6.45 -0.56 2.81
C ASN A 241 -6.58 -1.55 1.65
N VAL A 242 -7.09 -1.10 0.50
CA VAL A 242 -7.11 -1.92 -0.72
C VAL A 242 -5.67 -2.17 -1.11
N THR A 243 -5.22 -3.41 -1.10
CA THR A 243 -3.81 -3.79 -1.17
C THR A 243 -3.64 -4.91 -2.17
N LEU A 244 -2.71 -4.73 -3.11
CA LEU A 244 -2.22 -5.84 -3.91
C LEU A 244 -0.94 -6.39 -3.27
N LYS A 245 -0.83 -7.70 -3.26
CA LYS A 245 0.33 -8.43 -2.73
C LYS A 245 0.95 -9.27 -3.83
N SER A 246 2.27 -9.39 -3.77
CA SER A 246 3.05 -10.27 -4.63
C SER A 246 4.10 -11.01 -3.81
N THR A 247 4.09 -12.33 -3.93
CA THR A 247 5.10 -13.28 -3.45
C THR A 247 6.29 -13.36 -4.40
N GLN A 248 6.23 -12.68 -5.56
CA GLN A 248 7.42 -12.47 -6.36
C GLN A 248 8.46 -11.79 -5.48
N VAL A 249 9.60 -12.45 -5.32
CA VAL A 249 10.76 -11.84 -4.68
C VAL A 249 11.19 -10.72 -5.63
N ALA A 250 10.77 -9.50 -5.34
CA ALA A 250 11.36 -8.34 -5.96
C ALA A 250 12.81 -8.33 -5.53
N LEU A 251 13.73 -8.61 -6.45
CA LEU A 251 15.12 -8.19 -6.32
C LEU A 251 15.08 -6.66 -6.35
N GLY A 252 14.75 -6.08 -5.19
CA GLY A 252 14.80 -4.65 -5.02
C GLY A 252 16.25 -4.26 -5.18
N THR A 253 16.61 -3.71 -6.33
CA THR A 253 17.73 -2.77 -6.39
C THR A 253 17.29 -1.60 -5.54
N ARG A 254 17.58 -1.65 -4.24
CA ARG A 254 17.73 -0.41 -3.51
C ARG A 254 18.72 0.40 -4.34
N ALA A 255 18.33 1.61 -4.74
CA ALA A 255 19.29 2.53 -5.31
C ALA A 255 20.49 2.50 -4.36
N SER A 256 21.64 2.06 -4.87
CA SER A 256 22.87 2.23 -4.12
C SER A 256 22.91 3.71 -3.82
N VAL A 257 22.84 4.07 -2.54
CA VAL A 257 23.10 5.45 -2.15
C VAL A 257 24.55 5.63 -2.54
N VAL A 258 24.77 6.17 -3.74
CA VAL A 258 26.11 6.49 -4.22
C VAL A 258 26.61 7.49 -3.20
N SER A 259 27.57 7.05 -2.39
CA SER A 259 28.28 7.92 -1.47
C SER A 259 29.11 8.87 -2.32
N THR A 260 28.48 9.89 -2.86
CA THR A 260 29.19 11.03 -3.43
C THR A 260 29.86 11.74 -2.27
N SER A 261 31.16 11.98 -2.39
CA SER A 261 31.89 12.83 -1.46
C SER A 261 31.20 14.19 -1.43
N LEU A 262 30.73 14.61 -0.27
CA LEU A 262 30.10 15.92 -0.11
C LEU A 262 31.20 16.99 -0.19
N GLY A 263 31.08 17.93 -1.12
CA GLY A 263 31.92 19.13 -1.11
C GLY A 263 31.54 19.98 0.09
N VAL A 264 32.52 20.48 0.84
CA VAL A 264 32.30 21.35 2.01
C VAL A 264 33.38 22.41 2.04
N TYR A 265 33.02 23.69 2.08
CA TYR A 265 33.98 24.80 2.08
C TYR A 265 33.55 25.97 2.97
N PRO A 266 34.49 26.67 3.63
CA PRO A 266 35.90 26.29 3.79
C PRO A 266 36.05 25.06 4.71
N ASN A 267 37.14 24.30 4.55
CA ASN A 267 37.52 23.25 5.50
C ASN A 267 39.06 23.25 5.62
N PRO A 268 39.64 23.67 6.76
CA PRO A 268 38.99 24.01 8.04
C PRO A 268 38.09 25.26 8.01
N ALA A 269 37.04 25.28 8.82
CA ALA A 269 36.06 26.39 8.96
C ALA A 269 36.17 27.08 10.33
N THR A 270 35.77 28.35 10.41
CA THR A 270 35.65 29.11 11.67
C THR A 270 34.19 29.28 12.05
N ASP A 271 33.45 30.07 11.27
CA ASP A 271 32.13 30.59 11.66
C ASP A 271 31.00 29.92 10.87
N GLN A 272 31.25 29.62 9.59
CA GLN A 272 30.25 29.04 8.69
C GLN A 272 30.86 28.03 7.71
N LEU A 273 30.00 27.13 7.25
CA LEU A 273 30.28 26.16 6.21
C LEU A 273 29.25 26.27 5.09
N THR A 274 29.72 26.29 3.85
CA THR A 274 28.88 26.17 2.65
C THR A 274 28.96 24.76 2.09
N ILE A 275 27.79 24.23 1.76
CA ILE A 275 27.61 22.85 1.29
C ILE A 275 26.92 22.89 -0.06
N PRO A 276 27.65 22.71 -1.18
CA PRO A 276 27.06 22.55 -2.50
C PRO A 276 26.32 21.22 -2.60
N HIS A 277 25.14 21.25 -3.21
CA HIS A 277 24.31 20.08 -3.47
C HIS A 277 23.47 20.29 -4.74
N ALA A 278 22.86 19.22 -5.24
CA ALA A 278 21.83 19.34 -6.27
C ALA A 278 20.63 20.15 -5.73
N SER A 279 19.76 20.64 -6.61
CA SER A 279 18.58 21.44 -6.20
C SER A 279 17.81 20.75 -5.07
N ALA A 280 17.75 21.39 -3.90
CA ALA A 280 17.22 20.81 -2.68
C ALA A 280 15.71 20.55 -2.77
N SER A 281 15.25 19.38 -2.31
CA SER A 281 13.82 19.13 -2.12
C SER A 281 13.26 19.86 -0.89
N ARG A 282 11.95 19.70 -0.63
CA ARG A 282 11.28 20.26 0.56
C ARG A 282 11.70 19.60 1.88
N GLU A 283 12.36 18.45 1.83
CA GLU A 283 12.79 17.68 3.00
C GLU A 283 14.32 17.67 3.16
N ALA A 284 15.04 18.41 2.31
CA ALA A 284 16.49 18.51 2.32
C ALA A 284 16.99 19.13 3.63
N GLN A 285 17.96 18.48 4.26
CA GLN A 285 18.58 18.97 5.48
C GLN A 285 20.06 18.61 5.54
N VAL A 286 20.79 19.46 6.25
CA VAL A 286 22.17 19.21 6.67
C VAL A 286 22.16 18.88 8.16
N LEU A 287 22.84 17.80 8.53
CA LEU A 287 23.05 17.39 9.91
C LEU A 287 24.53 17.43 10.23
N VAL A 288 24.89 17.95 11.41
CA VAL A 288 26.27 17.99 11.89
C VAL A 288 26.38 17.10 13.12
N TYR A 289 27.38 16.23 13.13
CA TYR A 289 27.68 15.29 14.20
C TYR A 289 29.08 15.55 14.76
N ASN A 290 29.24 15.44 16.08
CA ASN A 290 30.55 15.50 16.72
C ASN A 290 31.32 14.17 16.56
N ALA A 291 32.55 14.11 17.10
CA ALA A 291 33.40 12.93 17.03
C ALA A 291 32.81 11.68 17.74
N THR A 292 31.87 11.84 18.68
CA THR A 292 31.18 10.71 19.34
C THR A 292 29.94 10.25 18.56
N GLY A 293 29.64 10.86 17.41
CA GLY A 293 28.45 10.57 16.60
C GLY A 293 27.16 11.22 17.09
N ALA A 294 27.23 12.10 18.10
CA ALA A 294 26.06 12.85 18.57
C ALA A 294 25.75 13.99 17.60
N LYS A 295 24.47 14.15 17.25
CA LYS A 295 24.00 15.24 16.40
C LYS A 295 24.01 16.55 17.18
N VAL A 296 24.78 17.53 16.71
CA VAL A 296 25.00 18.83 17.37
C VAL A 296 24.36 20.00 16.63
N ALA A 297 24.05 19.86 15.34
CA ALA A 297 23.31 20.87 14.59
C ALA A 297 22.43 20.24 13.51
N THR A 298 21.40 20.97 13.10
CA THR A 298 20.56 20.65 11.94
C THR A 298 20.18 21.94 11.24
N GLN A 299 20.39 22.00 9.94
CA GLN A 299 20.03 23.12 9.08
C GLN A 299 19.15 22.61 7.95
N VAL A 300 17.95 23.17 7.81
CA VAL A 300 17.07 22.86 6.68
C VAL A 300 17.60 23.58 5.44
N ALA A 301 17.74 22.86 4.33
CA ALA A 301 18.10 23.45 3.05
C ALA A 301 16.87 24.11 2.42
N GLN A 302 17.05 25.26 1.79
CA GLN A 302 15.93 25.96 1.16
C GLN A 302 15.52 25.23 -0.13
N PRO A 303 14.24 24.92 -0.34
CA PRO A 303 13.82 24.18 -1.52
C PRO A 303 14.20 24.91 -2.81
N GLY A 304 14.77 24.19 -3.76
CA GLY A 304 15.23 24.73 -5.04
C GLY A 304 16.67 25.24 -5.06
N THR A 305 17.32 25.47 -3.91
CA THR A 305 18.71 25.95 -3.87
C THR A 305 19.72 24.84 -4.15
N THR A 306 20.90 25.22 -4.64
CA THR A 306 22.02 24.31 -4.92
C THR A 306 23.14 24.42 -3.89
N GLU A 307 22.92 25.18 -2.83
CA GLU A 307 23.84 25.31 -1.70
C GLU A 307 23.08 25.62 -0.41
N THR A 308 23.67 25.21 0.70
CA THR A 308 23.20 25.49 2.06
C THR A 308 24.36 26.00 2.91
N ASN A 309 24.14 27.11 3.60
CA ASN A 309 25.07 27.65 4.59
C ASN A 309 24.69 27.17 5.99
N VAL A 310 25.67 26.71 6.75
CA VAL A 310 25.53 26.20 8.12
C VAL A 310 26.41 27.04 9.03
N SER A 311 25.81 27.73 10.00
CA SER A 311 26.57 28.39 11.07
C SER A 311 27.16 27.32 11.99
N LEU A 312 28.43 27.50 12.31
CA LEU A 312 29.18 26.68 13.25
C LEU A 312 29.44 27.41 14.56
N ASP A 313 29.01 28.66 14.73
CA ASP A 313 29.41 29.56 15.83
C ASP A 313 29.25 28.95 17.22
N ALA A 314 28.14 28.22 17.43
CA ALA A 314 27.83 27.57 18.70
C ALA A 314 28.62 26.28 18.98
N LEU A 315 29.43 25.80 18.04
CA LEU A 315 30.19 24.56 18.16
C LEU A 315 31.59 24.81 18.71
N ALA A 316 32.14 23.89 19.50
CA ALA A 316 33.52 23.97 19.96
C ALA A 316 34.50 23.60 18.83
N ASN A 317 35.77 24.00 18.97
CA ASN A 317 36.83 23.63 18.04
C ASN A 317 37.04 22.11 18.04
N GLY A 318 37.14 21.50 16.86
CA GLY A 318 37.26 20.04 16.75
C GLY A 318 36.85 19.45 15.41
N LEU A 319 36.84 18.11 15.35
CA LEU A 319 36.44 17.34 14.18
C LEU A 319 34.94 17.07 14.19
N TYR A 320 34.28 17.28 13.05
CA TYR A 320 32.87 17.00 12.86
C TYR A 320 32.60 16.20 11.58
N LEU A 321 31.49 15.47 11.57
CA LEU A 321 30.93 14.83 10.38
C LEU A 321 29.70 15.63 9.96
N VAL A 322 29.68 16.07 8.71
CA VAL A 322 28.55 16.75 8.09
C VAL A 322 27.86 15.78 7.15
N GLU A 323 26.54 15.74 7.21
CA GLU A 323 25.69 14.93 6.35
C GLU A 323 24.68 15.81 5.64
N TYR A 324 24.59 15.70 4.32
CA TYR A 324 23.45 16.20 3.54
C TYR A 324 22.51 15.02 3.26
N ASN A 325 21.22 15.20 3.56
CA ASN A 325 20.18 14.20 3.34
C ASN A 325 18.95 14.85 2.70
N ASP A 326 18.53 14.31 1.56
CA ASP A 326 17.38 14.80 0.79
C ASP A 326 16.33 13.71 0.53
N GLY A 327 16.29 12.67 1.39
CA GLY A 327 15.38 11.53 1.28
C GLY A 327 15.72 10.52 0.17
N GLY A 328 16.30 10.98 -0.94
CA GLY A 328 16.81 10.15 -2.05
C GLY A 328 18.34 10.06 -2.15
N GLN A 329 19.07 10.98 -1.52
CA GLN A 329 20.53 11.03 -1.50
C GLN A 329 21.03 11.28 -0.08
N ARG A 330 22.10 10.60 0.32
CA ARG A 330 22.85 10.86 1.55
C ARG A 330 24.33 10.97 1.22
N SER A 331 24.92 12.11 1.54
CA SER A 331 26.34 12.40 1.29
C SER A 331 26.96 12.90 2.58
N THR A 332 28.23 12.56 2.83
CA THR A 332 28.92 12.97 4.06
C THR A 332 30.30 13.56 3.78
N ALA A 333 30.75 14.44 4.67
CA ALA A 333 32.11 14.97 4.68
C ALA A 333 32.59 15.18 6.12
N ARG A 334 33.91 15.09 6.30
CA ARG A 334 34.56 15.45 7.57
C ARG A 334 35.05 16.89 7.48
N ILE A 335 34.79 17.67 8.52
CA ILE A 335 35.27 19.04 8.64
C ILE A 335 36.07 19.24 9.93
N ILE A 336 36.93 20.24 9.93
CA ILE A 336 37.63 20.72 11.12
C ILE A 336 37.14 22.13 11.43
N LYS A 337 36.60 22.35 12.64
CA LYS A 337 36.33 23.69 13.18
C LYS A 337 37.56 24.19 13.95
N LYS A 338 37.98 25.42 13.66
CA LYS A 338 39.07 26.15 14.34
C LYS A 338 38.55 27.24 15.27
#